data_AF-A0A9P3GS09-F1
#
_entry.id   AF-A0A9P3GS09-F1
#
_cell.length_a   1.000
_cell.length_b   1.000
_cell.length_c   1.000
_cell.angle_alpha   90.00
_cell.angle_beta   90.00
_cell.angle_gamma   90.00
#
_symmetry.space_group_name_H-M   'P 1'
#
loop_
_entity.id
_entity.type
_entity.pdbx_description
1 polymer ?
#
loop_
_entity_poly.entity_id
_entity_poly.type
_entity_poly.pdbx_seq_one_letter_code
_entity_poly.pdbx_strand_id
1 'polypeptide(L)'
;MRSPWYKVQHVIDEAVARLEYCFPTTFQPDRLDFGCYLEASTESPVTFATLGDAIGVAALARAIDFDNPPPFLVMALYHCTAFDASSLLDPEVYNDGDEARLTNKDLRICLDAEHRLLGYGGLIMSAVASAVEKPLCDSPTCRSSVQRLLCERVRDSFAMLAEPLRACSKILSDHAQQHPDKRICETCSAELLEDMEVARRIAFQHLDDVFSISTWPAREEI
;
A
#
# COMPACT_ATOMS: atom_id res chain seq x y z
N MET A 1 19.65 41.49 -6.20
CA MET A 1 18.80 41.14 -5.04
C MET A 1 18.23 39.76 -5.29
N ARG A 2 18.54 38.76 -4.45
CA ARG A 2 17.95 37.42 -4.56
C ARG A 2 16.52 37.47 -4.01
N SER A 3 15.56 36.98 -4.79
CA SER A 3 14.14 37.06 -4.49
C SER A 3 13.79 36.24 -3.23
N PRO A 4 12.94 36.74 -2.32
CA PRO A 4 12.52 36.02 -1.09
C PRO A 4 11.91 34.64 -1.36
N TRP A 5 11.42 34.40 -2.58
CA TRP A 5 10.90 33.13 -3.07
C TRP A 5 11.88 31.95 -2.98
N TYR A 6 13.20 32.19 -3.03
CA TYR A 6 14.19 31.11 -2.93
C TYR A 6 14.14 30.35 -1.60
N LYS A 7 13.78 31.03 -0.50
CA LYS A 7 13.68 30.38 0.82
C LYS A 7 12.43 29.52 0.96
N VAL A 8 11.34 29.91 0.32
CA VAL A 8 10.07 29.16 0.36
C VAL A 8 10.19 27.88 -0.47
N GLN A 9 10.78 27.97 -1.67
CA GLN A 9 10.94 26.80 -2.53
C GLN A 9 11.77 25.70 -1.86
N HIS A 10 12.89 26.05 -1.22
CA HIS A 10 13.70 25.07 -0.50
C HIS A 10 12.92 24.35 0.61
N VAL A 11 12.04 25.05 1.32
CA VAL A 11 11.20 24.45 2.37
C VAL A 11 10.18 23.48 1.76
N ILE A 12 9.58 23.85 0.63
CA ILE A 12 8.66 22.96 -0.11
C ILE A 12 9.43 21.72 -0.60
N ASP A 13 10.58 21.90 -1.24
CA ASP A 13 11.39 20.80 -1.76
C ASP A 13 11.81 19.83 -0.64
N GLU A 14 12.22 20.35 0.52
CA GLU A 14 12.56 19.54 1.71
C GLU A 14 11.34 18.80 2.26
N ALA A 15 10.17 19.46 2.32
CA ALA A 15 8.93 18.83 2.75
C ALA A 15 8.49 17.71 1.79
N VAL A 16 8.56 17.95 0.48
CA VAL A 16 8.29 16.96 -0.56
C VAL A 16 9.21 15.74 -0.40
N ALA A 17 10.52 15.96 -0.25
CA ALA A 17 11.47 14.86 -0.08
C ALA A 17 11.18 14.01 1.17
N ARG A 18 10.74 14.64 2.27
CA ARG A 18 10.32 13.91 3.49
C ARG A 18 9.00 13.17 3.30
N LEU A 19 8.04 13.78 2.61
CA LEU A 19 6.77 13.13 2.30
C LEU A 19 6.99 11.93 1.37
N GLU A 20 7.84 12.03 0.35
CA GLU A 20 8.21 10.90 -0.50
C GLU A 20 8.97 9.79 0.24
N TYR A 21 9.58 10.12 1.39
CA TYR A 21 10.12 9.10 2.27
C TYR A 21 8.99 8.26 2.91
N CYS A 22 7.96 8.94 3.43
CA CYS A 22 6.79 8.35 4.07
C CYS A 22 5.69 7.87 3.11
N PHE A 23 5.73 8.30 1.85
CA PHE A 23 4.77 8.05 0.78
C PHE A 23 5.55 7.76 -0.51
N PRO A 24 6.16 6.55 -0.64
CA PRO A 24 7.16 6.23 -1.63
C PRO A 24 6.54 6.24 -3.01
N THR A 25 7.18 6.96 -3.90
CA THR A 25 6.76 7.10 -5.30
C THR A 25 7.49 6.12 -6.23
N THR A 26 8.32 5.25 -5.65
CA THR A 26 9.09 4.20 -6.31
C THR A 26 8.83 2.86 -5.65
N PHE A 27 8.73 1.79 -6.44
CA PHE A 27 8.52 0.46 -5.91
C PHE A 27 9.79 -0.08 -5.22
N GLN A 28 9.78 -0.10 -3.90
CA GLN A 28 10.85 -0.67 -3.07
C GLN A 28 10.20 -1.56 -2.00
N PRO A 29 10.19 -2.90 -2.18
CA PRO A 29 9.55 -3.85 -1.27
C PRO A 29 9.87 -3.57 0.20
N ASP A 30 11.16 -3.44 0.53
CA ASP A 30 11.61 -3.19 1.90
C ASP A 30 11.04 -1.92 2.52
N ARG A 31 10.73 -0.89 1.71
CA ARG A 31 10.12 0.36 2.19
C ARG A 31 8.61 0.26 2.33
N LEU A 32 7.95 -0.46 1.42
CA LEU A 32 6.51 -0.75 1.51
C LEU A 32 6.20 -1.71 2.67
N ASP A 33 7.15 -2.60 2.98
CA ASP A 33 7.03 -3.63 4.02
C ASP A 33 7.53 -3.17 5.38
N PHE A 34 8.32 -2.10 5.42
CA PHE A 34 8.78 -1.52 6.67
C PHE A 34 7.55 -1.17 7.50
N GLY A 35 7.49 -1.60 8.77
CA GLY A 35 6.33 -1.39 9.64
C GLY A 35 5.85 0.06 9.74
N CYS A 36 6.66 1.06 9.36
CA CYS A 36 6.17 2.44 9.20
C CYS A 36 5.06 2.61 8.14
N TYR A 37 4.82 1.62 7.29
CA TYR A 37 3.74 1.58 6.30
C TYR A 37 2.48 0.84 6.76
N LEU A 38 2.58 -0.16 7.65
CA LEU A 38 1.47 -1.08 7.99
C LEU A 38 1.39 -1.54 9.46
N GLU A 39 2.41 -1.32 10.32
CA GLU A 39 2.39 -1.74 11.74
C GLU A 39 3.11 -0.76 12.69
N ALA A 40 2.38 -0.34 13.73
CA ALA A 40 2.86 0.60 14.75
C ALA A 40 4.11 0.11 15.52
N SER A 41 5.20 0.87 15.41
CA SER A 41 6.41 0.81 16.25
C SER A 41 6.58 2.09 17.10
N THR A 42 6.74 1.95 18.40
CA THR A 42 6.78 3.09 19.35
C THR A 42 8.09 3.86 19.40
N GLU A 43 9.11 3.50 18.60
CA GLU A 43 10.49 3.97 18.79
C GLU A 43 11.01 4.95 17.72
N SER A 44 10.23 5.29 16.70
CA SER A 44 10.63 6.26 15.66
C SER A 44 9.88 7.59 15.79
N PRO A 45 10.57 8.75 15.76
CA PRO A 45 9.94 10.08 15.85
C PRO A 45 9.13 10.47 14.60
N VAL A 46 9.21 9.68 13.53
CA VAL A 46 8.31 9.78 12.38
C VAL A 46 7.17 8.80 12.63
N THR A 47 6.13 9.29 13.30
CA THR A 47 4.92 8.54 13.61
C THR A 47 4.19 8.14 12.32
N PHE A 48 3.62 6.94 12.38
CA PHE A 48 2.79 6.26 11.37
C PHE A 48 1.83 7.20 10.66
N ALA A 49 1.58 6.99 9.36
CA ALA A 49 0.50 7.69 8.70
C ALA A 49 -0.84 7.21 9.28
N THR A 50 -1.35 7.90 10.30
CA THR A 50 -2.73 7.78 10.73
C THR A 50 -3.65 8.18 9.56
N LEU A 51 -4.95 7.88 9.66
CA LEU A 51 -5.90 8.41 8.68
C LEU A 51 -5.75 9.94 8.55
N GLY A 52 -5.63 10.64 9.68
CA GLY A 52 -5.38 12.08 9.72
C GLY A 52 -4.11 12.52 8.99
N ASP A 53 -3.02 11.75 9.08
CA ASP A 53 -1.79 12.05 8.33
C ASP A 53 -1.97 11.83 6.82
N ALA A 54 -2.60 10.73 6.40
CA ALA A 54 -2.85 10.47 4.99
C ALA A 54 -3.76 11.56 4.36
N ILE A 55 -4.81 11.97 5.08
CA ILE A 55 -5.67 13.09 4.69
C ILE A 55 -4.87 14.40 4.61
N GLY A 56 -4.05 14.68 5.62
CA GLY A 56 -3.20 15.87 5.66
C GLY A 56 -2.22 15.91 4.48
N VAL A 57 -1.60 14.79 4.14
CA VAL A 57 -0.69 14.69 2.99
C VAL A 57 -1.43 14.85 1.66
N ALA A 58 -2.63 14.29 1.52
CA ALA A 58 -3.44 14.51 0.33
C ALA A 58 -3.79 16.00 0.15
N ALA A 59 -4.18 16.69 1.23
CA ALA A 59 -4.44 18.12 1.23
C ALA A 59 -3.19 18.95 0.89
N LEU A 60 -2.03 18.60 1.47
CA LEU A 60 -0.75 19.25 1.17
C LEU A 60 -0.34 19.08 -0.29
N ALA A 61 -0.48 17.88 -0.86
CA ALA A 61 -0.16 17.61 -2.26
C ALA A 61 -0.99 18.52 -3.19
N ARG A 62 -2.30 18.65 -2.93
CA ARG A 62 -3.20 19.53 -3.68
C ARG A 62 -2.90 21.02 -3.49
N ALA A 63 -2.37 21.40 -2.33
CA ALA A 63 -1.96 22.77 -2.05
C ALA A 63 -0.65 23.17 -2.73
N ILE A 64 0.27 22.21 -2.93
CA ILE A 64 1.53 22.42 -3.67
C ILE A 64 1.24 22.70 -5.14
N ASP A 65 0.44 21.83 -5.77
CA ASP A 65 -0.04 22.03 -7.14
C ASP A 65 -1.40 21.32 -7.29
N PHE A 66 -2.44 22.09 -7.59
CA PHE A 66 -3.79 21.54 -7.70
C PHE A 66 -3.99 20.74 -8.98
N ASP A 67 -3.38 21.20 -10.09
CA ASP A 67 -3.55 20.64 -11.42
C ASP A 67 -2.59 19.46 -11.64
N ASN A 68 -1.37 19.54 -11.10
CA ASN A 68 -0.33 18.51 -11.19
C ASN A 68 0.25 18.19 -9.82
N PRO A 69 -0.55 17.63 -8.90
CA PRO A 69 -0.09 17.36 -7.53
C PRO A 69 1.10 16.41 -7.54
N PRO A 70 2.00 16.53 -6.56
CA PRO A 70 3.12 15.61 -6.42
C PRO A 70 2.67 14.13 -6.39
N PRO A 71 3.50 13.20 -6.90
CA PRO A 71 3.10 11.79 -7.08
C PRO A 71 2.78 11.08 -5.76
N PHE A 72 3.33 11.54 -4.63
CA PHE A 72 3.03 10.99 -3.31
C PHE A 72 1.55 11.12 -2.91
N LEU A 73 0.76 11.95 -3.60
CA LEU A 73 -0.70 11.99 -3.44
C LEU A 73 -1.33 10.60 -3.65
N VAL A 74 -0.86 9.84 -4.64
CA VAL A 74 -1.43 8.51 -4.95
C VAL A 74 -1.26 7.56 -3.78
N MET A 75 -0.07 7.54 -3.15
CA MET A 75 0.15 6.72 -1.97
C MET A 75 -0.66 7.19 -0.77
N ALA A 76 -0.84 8.51 -0.59
CA ALA A 76 -1.70 9.04 0.46
C ALA A 76 -3.16 8.58 0.29
N LEU A 77 -3.70 8.67 -0.94
CA LEU A 77 -5.05 8.18 -1.23
C LEU A 77 -5.16 6.66 -1.11
N TYR A 78 -4.12 5.91 -1.51
CA TYR A 78 -4.03 4.47 -1.28
C TYR A 78 -4.13 4.13 0.21
N HIS A 79 -3.41 4.83 1.09
CA HIS A 79 -3.57 4.63 2.54
C HIS A 79 -4.99 4.91 3.02
N CYS A 80 -5.63 5.97 2.53
CA CYS A 80 -7.02 6.24 2.87
C CYS A 80 -7.94 5.07 2.52
N THR A 81 -7.68 4.33 1.44
CA THR A 81 -8.52 3.15 1.07
C THR A 81 -8.41 1.97 2.04
N ALA A 82 -7.43 1.95 2.94
CA ALA A 82 -7.32 0.92 3.97
C ALA A 82 -8.28 1.15 5.16
N PHE A 83 -8.88 2.33 5.26
CA PHE A 83 -9.84 2.67 6.31
C PHE A 83 -11.28 2.42 5.83
N ASP A 84 -12.16 2.09 6.77
CA ASP A 84 -13.57 1.88 6.45
C ASP A 84 -14.24 3.19 6.00
N ALA A 85 -15.32 3.06 5.22
CA ALA A 85 -16.04 4.19 4.67
C ALA A 85 -16.58 5.16 5.74
N SER A 86 -16.88 4.68 6.96
CA SER A 86 -17.37 5.57 8.02
C SER A 86 -16.25 6.47 8.54
N SER A 87 -15.06 5.90 8.75
CA SER A 87 -13.85 6.65 9.14
C SER A 87 -13.45 7.69 8.10
N LEU A 88 -13.64 7.42 6.80
CA LEU A 88 -13.37 8.39 5.72
C LEU A 88 -14.38 9.54 5.62
N LEU A 89 -15.59 9.37 6.15
CA LEU A 89 -16.65 10.38 6.12
C LEU A 89 -16.59 11.33 7.33
N ASP A 90 -16.07 10.83 8.45
CA ASP A 90 -15.92 11.60 9.67
C ASP A 90 -14.67 12.48 9.62
N PRO A 91 -14.70 13.70 10.20
CA PRO A 91 -13.50 14.52 10.35
C PRO A 91 -12.50 13.87 11.30
N GLU A 92 -11.23 13.92 10.90
CA GLU A 92 -10.13 13.71 11.82
C GLU A 92 -9.88 15.01 12.60
N VAL A 93 -9.91 14.94 13.93
CA VAL A 93 -9.71 16.12 14.79
C VAL A 93 -8.29 16.10 15.34
N TYR A 94 -7.48 17.09 14.99
CA TYR A 94 -6.13 17.26 15.52
C TYR A 94 -6.13 17.80 16.96
N ASN A 95 -4.98 17.76 17.62
CA ASN A 95 -4.84 18.16 19.04
C ASN A 95 -5.16 19.64 19.31
N ASP A 96 -5.13 20.50 18.29
CA ASP A 96 -5.50 21.91 18.34
C ASP A 96 -6.99 22.16 18.06
N GLY A 97 -7.75 21.11 17.74
CA GLY A 97 -9.17 21.18 17.40
C GLY A 97 -9.44 21.39 15.91
N ASP A 98 -8.40 21.46 15.07
CA ASP A 98 -8.59 21.56 13.62
C ASP A 98 -9.13 20.24 13.06
N GLU A 99 -10.08 20.34 12.13
CA GLU A 99 -10.66 19.19 11.43
C GLU A 99 -9.99 18.98 10.06
N ALA A 100 -9.48 17.78 9.82
CA ALA A 100 -9.05 17.30 8.51
C ALA A 100 -10.12 16.40 7.89
N ARG A 101 -10.41 16.63 6.61
CA ARG A 101 -11.28 15.78 5.78
C ARG A 101 -10.71 15.68 4.38
N LEU A 102 -10.94 14.53 3.73
CA LEU A 102 -10.73 14.44 2.29
C LEU A 102 -11.66 15.43 1.58
N THR A 103 -11.18 15.98 0.46
CA THR A 103 -12.07 16.71 -0.43
C THR A 103 -13.12 15.75 -1.00
N ASN A 104 -14.31 16.24 -1.36
CA ASN A 104 -15.33 15.39 -2.01
C ASN A 104 -14.80 14.67 -3.27
N LYS A 105 -13.84 15.29 -3.97
CA LYS A 105 -13.17 14.71 -5.13
C LYS A 105 -12.29 13.52 -4.72
N ASP A 106 -11.41 13.72 -3.74
CA ASP A 106 -10.48 12.68 -3.29
C ASP A 106 -11.20 11.54 -2.56
N LEU A 107 -12.24 11.85 -1.76
CA LEU A 107 -13.09 10.84 -1.13
C LEU A 107 -13.73 9.92 -2.18
N ARG A 108 -14.31 10.50 -3.24
CA ARG A 108 -14.89 9.71 -4.33
C ARG A 108 -13.83 8.86 -5.02
N ILE A 109 -12.64 9.40 -5.26
CA ILE A 109 -11.52 8.64 -5.83
C ILE A 109 -11.18 7.43 -4.94
N CYS A 110 -11.06 7.61 -3.62
CA CYS A 110 -10.78 6.50 -2.70
C CYS A 110 -11.88 5.41 -2.74
N LEU A 111 -13.15 5.80 -2.70
CA LEU A 111 -14.27 4.85 -2.75
C LEU A 111 -14.35 4.11 -4.09
N ASP A 112 -14.10 4.80 -5.21
CA ASP A 112 -14.08 4.20 -6.54
C ASP A 112 -12.84 3.28 -6.74
N ALA A 113 -11.71 3.63 -6.12
CA ALA A 113 -10.45 2.88 -6.19
C ALA A 113 -10.52 1.50 -5.53
N GLU A 114 -11.31 1.34 -4.46
CA GLU A 114 -11.44 0.10 -3.70
C GLU A 114 -11.72 -1.11 -4.63
N HIS A 115 -12.70 -0.97 -5.53
CA HIS A 115 -13.07 -2.02 -6.48
C HIS A 115 -11.95 -2.41 -7.44
N ARG A 116 -11.11 -1.44 -7.84
CA ARG A 116 -9.97 -1.68 -8.74
C ARG A 116 -8.83 -2.35 -7.98
N LEU A 117 -8.56 -1.90 -6.75
CA LEU A 117 -7.56 -2.50 -5.86
C LEU A 117 -7.90 -3.96 -5.54
N LEU A 118 -9.18 -4.31 -5.36
CA LEU A 118 -9.63 -5.70 -5.23
C LEU A 118 -9.19 -6.57 -6.41
N GLY A 119 -9.27 -6.03 -7.64
CA GLY A 119 -8.80 -6.70 -8.85
C GLY A 119 -7.29 -7.00 -8.80
N TYR A 120 -6.49 -6.03 -8.37
CA TYR A 120 -5.05 -6.21 -8.18
C TYR A 120 -4.71 -7.18 -7.03
N GLY A 121 -5.49 -7.18 -5.95
CA GLY A 121 -5.38 -8.18 -4.89
C GLY A 121 -5.61 -9.60 -5.40
N GLY A 122 -6.51 -9.77 -6.38
CA GLY A 122 -6.72 -11.02 -7.11
C GLY A 122 -5.48 -11.51 -7.87
N LEU A 123 -4.68 -10.61 -8.45
CA LEU A 123 -3.45 -10.97 -9.16
C LEU A 123 -2.42 -11.59 -8.20
N ILE A 124 -2.29 -11.06 -7.00
CA ILE A 124 -1.37 -11.60 -5.97
C ILE A 124 -1.83 -13.01 -5.56
N MET A 125 -3.14 -13.19 -5.37
CA MET A 125 -3.70 -14.51 -5.05
C MET A 125 -3.59 -15.52 -6.20
N SER A 126 -3.51 -15.04 -7.45
CA SER A 126 -3.30 -15.90 -8.62
C SER A 126 -1.96 -16.65 -8.58
N ALA A 127 -0.92 -16.09 -7.93
CA ALA A 127 0.35 -16.79 -7.71
C ALA A 127 0.15 -18.03 -6.82
N VAL A 128 -0.57 -17.87 -5.72
CA VAL A 128 -0.90 -19.00 -4.81
C VAL A 128 -1.79 -20.03 -5.52
N ALA A 129 -2.79 -19.57 -6.27
CA ALA A 129 -3.67 -20.46 -7.04
C ALA A 129 -2.89 -21.26 -8.10
N SER A 130 -1.97 -20.61 -8.82
CA SER A 130 -1.10 -21.26 -9.81
C SER A 130 -0.23 -22.34 -9.17
N ALA A 131 0.31 -22.11 -7.97
CA ALA A 131 1.08 -23.09 -7.22
C ALA A 131 0.25 -24.28 -6.71
N VAL A 132 -1.07 -24.12 -6.57
CA VAL A 132 -2.00 -25.23 -6.29
C VAL A 132 -2.23 -26.08 -7.53
N GLU A 133 -2.45 -25.44 -8.69
CA GLU A 133 -2.69 -26.13 -9.97
C GLU A 133 -1.43 -26.84 -10.47
N LYS A 134 -0.28 -26.17 -10.36
CA LYS A 134 1.04 -26.66 -10.75
C LYS A 134 1.95 -26.65 -9.52
N PRO A 135 2.02 -27.76 -8.77
CA PRO A 135 2.84 -27.84 -7.58
C PRO A 135 4.31 -27.48 -7.82
N LEU A 136 4.86 -26.67 -6.93
CA LEU A 136 6.27 -26.25 -6.95
C LEU A 136 7.21 -27.37 -6.45
N CYS A 137 6.70 -28.35 -5.70
CA CYS A 137 7.45 -29.55 -5.31
C CYS A 137 6.54 -30.78 -5.11
N ASP A 138 7.15 -31.96 -5.01
CA ASP A 138 6.44 -33.23 -4.85
C ASP A 138 5.95 -33.51 -3.41
N SER A 139 6.44 -32.76 -2.42
CA SER A 139 6.11 -32.97 -1.01
C SER A 139 4.60 -32.84 -0.77
N PRO A 140 3.90 -33.90 -0.31
CA PRO A 140 2.46 -33.85 -0.08
C PRO A 140 2.09 -32.87 1.04
N THR A 141 2.97 -32.71 2.05
CA THR A 141 2.78 -31.76 3.15
C THR A 141 2.85 -30.31 2.65
N CYS A 142 3.86 -30.00 1.82
CA CYS A 142 4.01 -28.66 1.24
C CYS A 142 2.82 -28.31 0.35
N ARG A 143 2.42 -29.21 -0.57
CA ARG A 143 1.26 -29.02 -1.43
C ARG A 143 -0.04 -28.79 -0.67
N SER A 144 -0.28 -29.60 0.38
CA SER A 144 -1.45 -29.44 1.25
C SER A 144 -1.43 -28.13 2.03
N SER A 145 -0.24 -27.61 2.37
CA SER A 145 -0.05 -26.32 3.02
C SER A 145 -0.37 -25.16 2.06
N VAL A 146 0.15 -25.18 0.83
CA VAL A 146 -0.19 -24.18 -0.21
C VAL A 146 -1.69 -24.16 -0.51
N GLN A 147 -2.32 -25.34 -0.64
CA GLN A 147 -3.78 -25.44 -0.80
C GLN A 147 -4.55 -24.84 0.38
N ARG A 148 -4.06 -25.04 1.61
CA ARG A 148 -4.68 -24.44 2.79
C ARG A 148 -4.51 -22.93 2.79
N LEU A 149 -3.32 -22.41 2.48
CA LEU A 149 -3.07 -20.98 2.34
C LEU A 149 -4.09 -20.35 1.38
N LEU A 150 -4.32 -20.97 0.22
CA LEU A 150 -5.35 -20.52 -0.73
C LEU A 150 -6.75 -20.53 -0.09
N CYS A 151 -7.13 -21.62 0.57
CA CYS A 151 -8.46 -21.74 1.21
C CYS A 151 -8.67 -20.71 2.32
N GLU A 152 -7.65 -20.41 3.11
CA GLU A 152 -7.69 -19.39 4.17
C GLU A 152 -7.92 -18.02 3.56
N ARG A 153 -7.16 -17.68 2.52
CA ARG A 153 -7.31 -16.40 1.83
C ARG A 153 -8.67 -16.24 1.18
N VAL A 154 -9.19 -17.31 0.57
CA VAL A 154 -10.55 -17.33 0.04
C VAL A 154 -11.59 -17.21 1.16
N ARG A 155 -11.37 -17.75 2.37
CA ARG A 155 -12.33 -17.62 3.49
C ARG A 155 -12.27 -16.26 4.17
N ASP A 156 -11.09 -15.66 4.22
CA ASP A 156 -10.89 -14.31 4.77
C ASP A 156 -11.48 -13.22 3.84
N SER A 157 -11.90 -13.63 2.62
CA SER A 157 -12.88 -13.13 1.62
C SER A 157 -13.23 -11.64 1.48
N PHE A 158 -13.02 -10.76 2.46
CA PHE A 158 -13.47 -9.38 2.43
C PHE A 158 -12.50 -8.37 3.07
N ALA A 159 -11.56 -8.79 3.94
CA ALA A 159 -10.75 -7.84 4.70
C ALA A 159 -9.34 -7.57 4.11
N MET A 160 -8.85 -8.37 3.15
CA MET A 160 -7.45 -8.33 2.70
C MET A 160 -7.24 -8.13 1.20
N LEU A 161 -8.29 -7.84 0.43
CA LEU A 161 -8.19 -7.75 -1.03
C LEU A 161 -7.98 -6.31 -1.55
N ALA A 162 -8.31 -5.28 -0.77
CA ALA A 162 -8.15 -3.88 -1.19
C ALA A 162 -6.74 -3.32 -0.89
N GLU A 163 -5.83 -4.13 -0.35
CA GLU A 163 -4.45 -3.74 0.00
C GLU A 163 -3.42 -4.51 -0.85
N PRO A 164 -3.41 -4.39 -2.20
CA PRO A 164 -2.48 -5.13 -3.04
C PRO A 164 -1.00 -4.82 -2.75
N LEU A 165 -0.68 -3.71 -2.07
CA LEU A 165 0.72 -3.37 -1.73
C LEU A 165 1.18 -3.96 -0.39
N ARG A 166 0.31 -4.69 0.32
CA ARG A 166 0.65 -5.31 1.61
C ARG A 166 1.80 -6.31 1.48
N ALA A 167 2.61 -6.38 2.53
CA ALA A 167 3.74 -7.31 2.63
C ALA A 167 3.31 -8.75 2.39
N CYS A 168 3.81 -9.35 1.31
CA CYS A 168 3.51 -10.73 0.94
C CYS A 168 4.22 -11.72 1.87
N SER A 169 5.36 -11.34 2.45
CA SER A 169 6.07 -12.12 3.46
C SER A 169 5.21 -12.36 4.71
N LYS A 170 4.39 -11.36 5.11
CA LYS A 170 3.46 -11.47 6.24
C LYS A 170 2.41 -12.55 6.00
N ILE A 171 1.96 -12.71 4.76
CA ILE A 171 0.98 -13.74 4.38
C ILE A 171 1.52 -15.13 4.67
N LEU A 172 2.78 -15.39 4.32
CA LEU A 172 3.45 -16.66 4.52
C LEU A 172 3.82 -16.88 6.00
N SER A 173 4.25 -15.82 6.70
CA SER A 173 4.58 -15.90 8.13
C SER A 173 3.35 -16.18 8.99
N ASP A 174 2.23 -15.50 8.74
CA ASP A 174 0.97 -15.68 9.46
C ASP A 174 0.48 -17.12 9.27
N HIS A 175 0.54 -17.64 8.04
CA HIS A 175 0.21 -19.04 7.76
C HIS A 175 1.14 -20.02 8.50
N ALA A 176 2.45 -19.78 8.50
CA ALA A 176 3.42 -20.63 9.19
C ALA A 176 3.25 -20.61 10.72
N GLN A 177 2.80 -19.49 11.29
CA GLN A 177 2.46 -19.36 12.71
C GLN A 177 1.17 -20.10 13.07
N GLN A 178 0.14 -20.00 12.22
CA GLN A 178 -1.13 -20.69 12.42
C GLN A 178 -1.01 -22.22 12.21
N HIS A 179 -0.07 -22.67 11.36
CA HIS A 179 0.12 -24.07 10.99
C HIS A 179 1.58 -24.54 11.14
N PRO A 180 2.12 -24.61 12.37
CA PRO A 180 3.53 -24.94 12.59
C PRO A 180 3.93 -26.32 12.03
N ASP A 181 3.01 -27.29 12.01
CA ASP A 181 3.25 -28.66 11.55
C ASP A 181 3.06 -28.87 10.04
N LYS A 182 2.56 -27.84 9.34
CA LYS A 182 2.17 -27.92 7.92
C LYS A 182 2.66 -26.68 7.21
N ARG A 183 3.98 -26.50 7.22
CA ARG A 183 4.66 -25.37 6.56
C ARG A 183 4.89 -25.66 5.09
N ILE A 184 4.81 -24.60 4.29
CA ILE A 184 5.37 -24.54 2.95
C ILE A 184 6.89 -24.67 3.11
N CYS A 185 7.56 -25.51 2.31
CA CYS A 185 9.01 -25.60 2.38
C CYS A 185 9.66 -24.30 1.92
N GLU A 186 10.89 -24.05 2.39
CA GLU A 186 11.60 -22.78 2.14
C GLU A 186 11.69 -22.43 0.65
N THR A 187 11.98 -23.41 -0.21
CA THR A 187 12.04 -23.22 -1.67
C THR A 187 10.70 -22.76 -2.25
N CYS A 188 9.60 -23.47 -1.97
CA CYS A 188 8.28 -23.09 -2.48
C CYS A 188 7.80 -21.76 -1.88
N SER A 189 8.19 -21.46 -0.64
CA SER A 189 7.89 -20.17 0.01
C SER A 189 8.62 -19.02 -0.69
N ALA A 190 9.88 -19.21 -1.09
CA ALA A 190 10.66 -18.21 -1.80
C ALA A 190 10.11 -17.96 -3.22
N GLU A 191 9.79 -19.02 -3.96
CA GLU A 191 9.19 -18.92 -5.30
C GLU A 191 7.81 -18.24 -5.24
N LEU A 192 6.95 -18.63 -4.29
CA LEU A 192 5.66 -17.95 -4.09
C LEU A 192 5.82 -16.47 -3.77
N LEU A 193 6.78 -16.13 -2.91
CA LEU A 193 7.04 -14.74 -2.55
C LEU A 193 7.51 -13.94 -3.78
N GLU A 194 8.39 -14.50 -4.60
CA GLU A 194 8.84 -13.86 -5.84
C GLU A 194 7.67 -13.56 -6.79
N ASP A 195 6.81 -14.55 -7.04
CA ASP A 195 5.63 -14.38 -7.90
C ASP A 195 4.64 -13.34 -7.34
N MET A 196 4.43 -13.33 -6.03
CA MET A 196 3.58 -12.36 -5.35
C MET A 196 4.17 -10.93 -5.43
N GLU A 197 5.48 -10.77 -5.29
CA GLU A 197 6.17 -9.48 -5.43
C GLU A 197 6.12 -8.95 -6.86
N VAL A 198 6.16 -9.82 -7.87
CA VAL A 198 5.93 -9.43 -9.27
C VAL A 198 4.51 -8.87 -9.43
N ALA A 199 3.50 -9.56 -8.91
CA ALA A 199 2.12 -9.08 -8.94
C ALA A 199 1.93 -7.75 -8.19
N ARG A 200 2.60 -7.60 -7.04
CA ARG A 200 2.61 -6.38 -6.24
C ARG A 200 3.23 -5.19 -6.98
N ARG A 201 4.34 -5.42 -7.70
CA ARG A 201 4.97 -4.41 -8.55
C ARG A 201 4.04 -3.97 -9.68
N ILE A 202 3.34 -4.91 -10.31
CA ILE A 202 2.34 -4.59 -11.35
C ILE A 202 1.23 -3.71 -10.77
N ALA A 203 0.71 -4.05 -9.58
CA ALA A 203 -0.30 -3.22 -8.91
C ALA A 203 0.22 -1.80 -8.62
N PHE A 204 1.45 -1.67 -8.14
CA PHE A 204 2.08 -0.37 -7.88
C PHE A 204 2.22 0.48 -9.15
N GLN A 205 2.62 -0.13 -10.27
CA GLN A 205 2.79 0.57 -11.54
C GLN A 205 1.48 1.13 -12.08
N HIS A 206 0.34 0.52 -11.72
CA HIS A 206 -0.98 0.89 -12.23
C HIS A 206 -1.83 1.71 -11.24
N LEU A 207 -1.24 2.25 -10.16
CA LEU A 207 -2.01 3.12 -9.26
C LEU A 207 -2.44 4.43 -9.92
N ASP A 208 -1.79 4.86 -11.01
CA ASP A 208 -2.23 5.98 -11.83
C ASP A 208 -3.63 5.77 -12.40
N ASP A 209 -3.91 4.58 -12.95
CA ASP A 209 -5.22 4.20 -13.44
C ASP A 209 -6.23 4.06 -12.30
N VAL A 210 -5.81 3.43 -11.20
CA VAL A 210 -6.67 3.24 -10.01
C VAL A 210 -7.18 4.58 -9.46
N PHE A 211 -6.28 5.55 -9.28
CA PHE A 211 -6.60 6.85 -8.66
C PHE A 211 -6.86 7.97 -9.68
N SER A 212 -6.70 7.71 -10.98
CA SER A 212 -6.82 8.70 -12.06
C SER A 212 -5.92 9.93 -11.86
N ILE A 213 -4.66 9.70 -11.44
CA ILE A 213 -3.66 10.75 -11.19
C ILE A 213 -2.47 10.54 -12.13
N SER A 214 -2.32 11.44 -13.10
CA SER A 214 -1.33 11.33 -14.18
C SER A 214 0.11 11.63 -13.77
N THR A 215 0.34 12.14 -12.56
CA THR A 215 1.70 12.39 -12.05
C THR A 215 2.35 11.11 -11.51
N TRP A 216 1.64 9.98 -11.51
CA TRP A 216 2.15 8.67 -11.11
C TRP A 216 2.55 7.80 -12.31
N PRO A 217 3.62 6.98 -12.19
CA PRO A 217 4.63 7.00 -11.14
C PRO A 217 5.57 8.22 -11.26
N ALA A 218 6.26 8.60 -10.18
CA ALA A 218 7.09 9.82 -10.18
C ALA A 218 8.20 9.80 -11.23
N ARG A 219 8.76 8.62 -11.55
CA ARG A 219 9.80 8.36 -12.56
C ARG A 219 9.76 6.88 -12.97
N GLU A 220 9.84 6.59 -14.27
CA GLU A 220 10.36 5.30 -14.74
C GLU A 220 11.88 5.33 -14.48
N GLU A 221 12.36 4.65 -13.44
CA GLU A 221 13.78 4.31 -13.37
C GLU A 221 14.06 3.30 -14.49
N ILE A 222 14.68 3.77 -15.57
CA ILE A 222 15.31 2.95 -16.63
C ILE A 222 16.60 2.36 -16.09
#